data_AF-C6CIX5-F1
#
_entry.id   AF-C6CIX5-F1
#
_cell.length_a   1.000
_cell.length_b   1.000
_cell.length_c   1.000
_cell.angle_alpha   90.00
_cell.angle_beta   90.00
_cell.angle_gamma   90.00
#
_symmetry.space_group_name_H-M   'P 1'
#
loop_
_entity.id
_entity.type
_entity.pdbx_description
1 polymer ?
#
loop_
_entity_poly.entity_id
_entity_poly.type
_entity_poly.pdbx_seq_one_letter_code
_entity_poly.pdbx_strand_id
1 'polypeptide(L)'
;MAFYSSTNAVRLTDHAEQYERLRRVGTKPGSPGIYECQNCGFEDVINRECEKLPPCSNCREESHDWKMIVKAVDADKKPNGPRG
;
A
#
# COMPACT_ATOMS: atom_id res chain seq x y z
N MET A 1 2.28 -0.33 15.65
CA MET A 1 1.36 -1.46 15.41
C MET A 1 0.11 -0.88 14.76
N ALA A 2 0.04 -0.80 13.42
CA ALA A 2 -1.26 -0.59 12.81
C ALA A 2 -2.09 -1.87 12.97
N PHE A 3 -3.37 -1.69 13.29
CA PHE A 3 -4.34 -2.76 13.50
C PHE A 3 -4.68 -3.43 12.16
N TYR A 4 -3.94 -4.45 11.77
CA TYR A 4 -4.42 -5.41 10.76
C TYR A 4 -4.19 -6.84 11.24
N SER A 5 -4.82 -7.19 12.36
CA SER A 5 -5.05 -8.58 12.82
C SER A 5 -6.06 -9.35 11.93
N SER A 6 -6.15 -8.98 10.65
CA SER A 6 -7.15 -9.50 9.73
C SER A 6 -6.44 -10.09 8.53
N THR A 7 -5.77 -11.22 8.73
CA THR A 7 -5.42 -12.13 7.63
C THR A 7 -6.65 -12.49 6.79
N ASN A 8 -7.85 -12.41 7.36
CA ASN A 8 -9.14 -12.53 6.68
C ASN A 8 -9.51 -11.35 5.75
N ALA A 9 -8.86 -10.18 5.89
CA ALA A 9 -9.16 -8.98 5.10
C ALA A 9 -8.17 -8.73 3.95
N VAL A 10 -7.09 -9.52 3.89
CA VAL A 10 -6.06 -9.41 2.85
C VAL A 10 -6.07 -10.68 2.01
N ARG A 11 -6.16 -10.52 0.68
CA ARG A 11 -6.05 -11.63 -0.26
C ARG A 11 -4.58 -11.88 -0.57
N LEU A 12 -4.15 -13.14 -0.53
CA LEU A 12 -2.86 -13.52 -1.09
C LEU A 12 -2.85 -13.20 -2.58
N THR A 13 -1.70 -12.72 -3.06
CA THR A 13 -1.47 -12.35 -4.45
C THR A 13 -0.38 -13.23 -5.04
N ASP A 14 -0.55 -13.55 -6.30
CA ASP A 14 0.41 -14.17 -7.20
C ASP A 14 1.48 -13.19 -7.71
N HIS A 15 1.29 -11.89 -7.48
CA HIS A 15 2.19 -10.81 -7.89
C HIS A 15 2.98 -10.26 -6.71
N ALA A 16 3.90 -11.06 -6.14
CA ALA A 16 4.72 -10.65 -4.99
C ALA A 16 5.70 -9.52 -5.33
N GLU A 17 6.15 -9.44 -6.59
CA GLU A 17 7.16 -8.50 -7.08
C GLU A 17 6.76 -7.02 -6.88
N GLN A 18 5.46 -6.72 -6.86
CA GLN A 18 4.97 -5.34 -6.66
C GLN A 18 5.25 -4.80 -5.26
N TYR A 19 5.43 -5.70 -4.28
CA TYR A 19 5.72 -5.40 -2.87
C TYR A 19 7.22 -5.32 -2.58
N GLU A 20 8.08 -5.82 -3.47
CA GLU A 20 9.53 -5.73 -3.30
C GLU A 20 10.09 -4.35 -3.66
N ARG A 21 9.32 -3.56 -4.42
CA ARG A 21 9.77 -2.28 -4.95
C ARG A 21 9.75 -1.17 -3.90
N LEU A 22 10.94 -0.63 -3.63
CA LEU A 22 11.14 0.61 -2.89
C LEU A 22 10.81 1.84 -3.75
N ARG A 23 10.17 2.84 -3.15
CA ARG A 23 9.77 4.08 -3.80
C ARG A 23 10.13 5.28 -2.93
N ARG A 24 10.91 6.20 -3.48
CA ARG A 24 11.30 7.43 -2.78
C ARG A 24 10.12 8.37 -2.57
N VAL A 25 10.20 9.18 -1.51
CA VAL A 25 9.35 10.37 -1.34
C VAL A 25 9.33 11.20 -2.62
N GLY A 26 8.17 11.76 -2.96
CA GLY A 26 7.94 12.57 -4.15
C GLY A 26 7.70 11.77 -5.43
N THR A 27 7.94 10.45 -5.43
CA THR A 27 7.66 9.59 -6.59
C THR A 27 6.21 9.13 -6.63
N LYS A 28 5.72 8.76 -7.82
CA LYS A 28 4.35 8.26 -7.98
C LYS A 28 4.18 6.91 -7.24
N PRO A 29 3.14 6.75 -6.40
CA PRO A 29 2.85 5.46 -5.78
C PRO A 29 2.53 4.42 -6.85
N GLY A 30 2.85 3.15 -6.57
CA GLY A 30 2.56 2.07 -7.52
C GLY A 30 1.07 1.77 -7.63
N SER A 31 0.35 1.93 -6.53
CA SER A 31 -1.10 1.73 -6.40
C SER A 31 -1.58 2.38 -5.09
N PRO A 32 -2.88 2.69 -4.94
CA PRO A 32 -3.42 3.00 -3.63
C PRO A 32 -3.22 1.80 -2.69
N GLY A 33 -3.04 2.03 -1.40
CA GLY A 33 -2.73 0.96 -0.46
C GLY A 33 -2.01 1.42 0.80
N ILE A 34 -1.52 0.46 1.57
CA ILE A 34 -0.72 0.69 2.76
C ILE A 34 0.75 0.58 2.39
N TYR A 35 1.51 1.60 2.78
CA TYR A 35 2.94 1.68 2.58
C TYR A 35 3.65 1.76 3.92
N GLU A 36 4.78 1.07 4.02
CA GLU A 36 5.66 1.04 5.18
C GLU A 36 6.92 1.86 4.90
N CYS A 37 7.23 2.79 5.80
CA CYS A 37 8.47 3.54 5.78
C CYS A 37 9.64 2.62 6.15
N GLN A 38 10.62 2.48 5.26
CA GLN A 38 11.75 1.57 5.49
C GLN A 38 12.78 2.10 6.49
N ASN A 39 12.62 3.33 7.00
CA ASN A 39 13.48 3.88 8.05
C ASN A 39 12.98 3.59 9.47
N CYS A 40 11.67 3.75 9.71
CA CYS A 40 11.09 3.63 11.05
C CYS A 40 10.00 2.56 11.19
N GLY A 41 9.61 1.89 10.10
CA GLY A 41 8.53 0.90 10.07
C GLY A 41 7.13 1.51 10.25
N PHE A 42 6.98 2.83 10.13
CA PHE A 42 5.67 3.48 10.21
C PHE A 42 4.84 3.17 8.95
N GLU A 43 3.59 2.80 9.15
CA GLU A 43 2.65 2.42 8.09
C GLU A 43 1.70 3.58 7.81
N ASP A 44 1.53 3.95 6.54
CA ASP A 44 0.62 5.03 6.13
C ASP A 44 -0.27 4.60 4.95
N VAL A 45 -1.46 5.18 4.88
CA VAL A 45 -2.47 4.88 3.86
C VAL A 45 -2.36 5.88 2.72
N ILE A 46 -1.96 5.39 1.55
CA ILE A 46 -1.85 6.20 0.33
C ILE A 46 -3.10 5.97 -0.52
N ASN A 47 -3.87 7.04 -0.75
CA ASN A 47 -5.12 6.99 -1.50
C ASN A 47 -4.87 7.06 -3.03
N ARG A 48 -5.95 7.00 -3.82
CA ARG A 48 -5.88 7.06 -5.30
C ARG A 48 -5.53 8.44 -5.85
N GLU A 49 -5.81 9.48 -5.09
CA GLU A 49 -5.60 10.87 -5.46
C GLU A 49 -4.15 11.30 -5.19
N CYS A 50 -3.40 10.53 -4.40
CA CYS A 50 -1.98 10.76 -4.18
C CYS A 50 -1.17 10.54 -5.47
N GLU A 51 -0.78 11.64 -6.11
CA GLU A 51 0.13 11.60 -7.26
C GLU A 51 1.59 11.40 -6.87
N LYS A 52 1.94 11.71 -5.62
CA LYS A 52 3.29 11.63 -5.07
C LYS A 52 3.26 11.06 -3.65
N LEU A 53 4.25 10.22 -3.33
CA LEU A 53 4.44 9.72 -1.98
C LEU A 53 4.87 10.86 -1.04
N PRO A 54 4.17 11.09 0.07
CA PRO A 54 4.54 12.12 1.03
C PRO A 54 5.78 11.72 1.83
N PRO A 55 6.48 12.67 2.48
CA PRO A 55 7.45 12.34 3.51
C PRO A 55 6.78 11.56 4.64
N CYS A 56 7.55 10.72 5.33
CA CYS A 56 7.02 9.92 6.44
C CYS A 56 6.52 10.84 7.56
N SER A 57 5.24 10.71 7.94
CA SER A 57 4.62 11.50 9.00
C SER A 57 5.32 11.39 10.35
N ASN A 58 6.02 10.26 10.60
CA ASN A 58 6.77 10.02 11.83
C ASN A 58 8.21 10.56 11.76
N CYS A 59 8.97 10.25 10.70
CA CYS A 59 10.35 10.74 10.56
C CYS A 59 10.40 12.24 10.24
N ARG A 60 9.42 12.75 9.49
CA ARG A 60 9.35 14.11 8.91
C ARG A 60 10.51 14.48 7.98
N GLU A 61 11.33 13.50 7.60
CA GLU A 61 12.45 13.66 6.68
C GLU A 61 12.07 13.25 5.26
N GLU A 62 12.68 13.90 4.27
CA GLU A 62 12.38 13.73 2.84
C GLU A 62 13.19 12.60 2.17
N SER A 63 14.18 12.03 2.85
CA SER A 63 15.16 11.09 2.27
C SER A 63 14.85 9.62 2.54
N HIS A 64 13.56 9.25 2.60
CA HIS A 64 13.15 7.89 2.93
C HIS A 64 12.47 7.16 1.78
N ASP A 65 12.53 5.84 1.84
CA ASP A 65 11.84 4.96 0.91
C ASP A 65 10.58 4.38 1.56
N TRP A 66 9.55 4.26 0.73
CA TRP A 66 8.31 3.57 1.02
C TRP A 66 8.29 2.22 0.32
N LYS A 67 7.83 1.21 1.04
CA LYS A 67 7.53 -0.11 0.49
C LYS A 67 6.04 -0.35 0.60
N MET A 68 5.38 -0.67 -0.51
CA MET A 68 3.98 -1.06 -0.45
C MET A 68 3.89 -2.42 0.23
N ILE A 69 3.02 -2.56 1.23
CA ILE A 69 2.79 -3.83 1.95
C ILE A 69 1.39 -4.37 1.74
N VAL A 70 0.42 -3.51 1.39
CA VAL A 70 -0.94 -3.90 1.01
C VAL A 70 -1.38 -3.03 -0.15
N LYS A 71 -1.88 -3.64 -1.22
CA LYS A 71 -2.54 -2.92 -2.31
C LYS A 71 -4.03 -2.80 -2.03
N ALA A 72 -4.55 -1.58 -2.05
CA ALA A 72 -5.98 -1.36 -2.06
C ALA A 72 -6.52 -1.70 -3.46
N VAL A 73 -7.43 -2.67 -3.50
CA VAL A 73 -8.22 -2.99 -4.69
C VAL A 73 -9.64 -2.53 -4.43
N ASP A 74 -10.36 -2.13 -5.48
CA ASP A 74 -11.81 -2.01 -5.36
C ASP A 74 -12.36 -3.34 -4.83
N ALA A 75 -13.28 -3.28 -3.87
CA ALA A 75 -14.11 -4.42 -3.57
C ALA A 75 -14.93 -4.68 -4.83
N ASP A 76 -14.47 -5.62 -5.67
CA ASP A 76 -15.09 -5.95 -6.94
C ASP A 76 -16.62 -6.02 -6.80
N LYS A 77 -17.32 -5.34 -7.72
CA LYS A 77 -18.58 -5.89 -8.25
C LYS A 77 -18.25 -7.33 -8.65
N LYS A 78 -18.71 -8.30 -7.85
CA LYS A 78 -18.51 -9.75 -8.02
C LYS A 78 -18.12 -10.15 -9.47
N PRO A 79 -16.94 -10.77 -9.70
CA PRO A 79 -16.79 -11.59 -10.89
C PRO A 79 -17.66 -12.83 -10.67
N ASN A 80 -18.74 -12.94 -11.46
CA ASN A 80 -19.65 -14.09 -11.55
C ASN A 80 -20.59 -14.34 -10.35
N GLY A 81 -21.78 -13.74 -10.41
CA GLY A 81 -22.98 -14.45 -9.91
C GLY A 81 -23.36 -15.58 -10.88
N PRO A 82 -23.99 -16.69 -10.43
CA PRO A 82 -24.45 -17.72 -11.35
C PRO A 82 -25.50 -17.10 -12.28
N ARG A 83 -25.34 -17.32 -13.59
CA ARG A 83 -26.41 -17.07 -14.55
C ARG A 83 -27.48 -18.14 -14.30
N GLY A 84 -28.57 -17.74 -13.64
CA GLY A 84 -29.82 -18.48 -13.55
C GLY A 84 -30.83 -17.90 -14.53
#